data_AF-Q8MXJ2-F1
#
_entry.id   AF-Q8MXJ2-F1
#
_cell.length_a   1.000
_cell.length_b   1.000
_cell.length_c   1.000
_cell.angle_alpha   90.00
_cell.angle_beta   90.00
_cell.angle_gamma   90.00
#
_symmetry.space_group_name_H-M   'P 1'
#
loop_
_entity.id
_entity.type
_entity.pdbx_description
1 polymer ?
#
loop_
_entity_poly.entity_id
_entity_poly.type
_entity_poly.pdbx_seq_one_letter_code
_entity_poly.pdbx_strand_id
1 'polypeptide(L)'
;MTFLTSFFEKDYLWDSKYTTPSLQFYYFYIWLAIFVISCFDEIQISYLGHKTPQATIHALIEDFGSTSSLCYTACFIVLVCGVPVAMNLIVKFITRKQYTIKSFCVKRYLTAVGFVFLNILLPGKIIAVLYFSWAKEMIQLLIQSTICFLLYKTLRLLLETEFPIHYRLSKTTKITMPQKLFITFFLAVSGASFIGISFINLDQFTDEYVGLAFYYTTRYFCPAINIIAIPMIYVAFLAYNSEEFAFSGKEPTSGRFWYGVCRWNEKLGEWEHVETIPEKPESLVLDV
;
A
#
# COMPACT_ATOMS: atom_id res chain seq x y z
N MET A 1 -7.24 25.77 -10.31
CA MET A 1 -6.04 26.31 -9.62
C MET A 1 -6.31 26.62 -8.16
N THR A 2 -7.47 27.19 -7.83
CA THR A 2 -7.94 27.48 -6.45
C THR A 2 -8.02 26.27 -5.50
N PHE A 3 -8.22 25.05 -6.01
CA PHE A 3 -8.22 23.85 -5.17
C PHE A 3 -6.81 23.44 -4.71
N LEU A 4 -5.82 23.48 -5.62
CA LEU A 4 -4.42 23.21 -5.28
C LEU A 4 -3.90 24.28 -4.33
N THR A 5 -4.21 25.56 -4.57
CA THR A 5 -3.87 26.60 -3.59
C THR A 5 -4.59 26.36 -2.28
N SER A 6 -5.89 26.05 -2.22
CA SER A 6 -6.56 25.73 -0.94
C SER A 6 -5.98 24.51 -0.19
N PHE A 7 -5.41 23.56 -0.94
CA PHE A 7 -4.76 22.38 -0.39
C PHE A 7 -3.36 22.70 0.17
N PHE A 8 -2.67 23.69 -0.40
CA PHE A 8 -1.37 24.19 0.08
C PHE A 8 -1.48 25.36 1.07
N GLU A 9 -2.56 26.15 1.02
CA GLU A 9 -2.77 27.44 1.70
C GLU A 9 -3.53 27.28 3.01
N LYS A 10 -4.24 26.16 3.21
CA LYS A 10 -4.35 25.67 4.56
C LYS A 10 -2.95 25.24 4.95
N ASP A 11 -2.32 26.07 5.78
CA ASP A 11 -1.27 25.70 6.71
C ASP A 11 -1.74 24.54 7.61
N TYR A 12 -2.05 23.38 7.00
CA TYR A 12 -1.60 22.08 7.47
C TYR A 12 -0.09 22.19 7.50
N LEU A 13 0.41 22.95 8.48
CA LEU A 13 1.49 22.50 9.32
C LEU A 13 1.20 21.02 9.49
N TRP A 14 1.89 20.20 8.69
CA TRP A 14 2.20 18.85 9.06
C TRP A 14 2.66 19.01 10.49
N ASP A 15 1.75 18.77 11.44
CA ASP A 15 2.06 18.90 12.84
C ASP A 15 2.94 17.68 13.07
N SER A 16 4.19 17.84 12.65
CA SER A 16 5.26 16.85 12.61
C SER A 16 5.48 16.25 13.99
N LYS A 17 4.91 16.91 15.00
CA LYS A 17 4.65 16.43 16.35
C LYS A 17 3.97 15.05 16.39
N TYR A 18 3.12 14.70 15.42
CA TYR A 18 2.38 13.43 15.40
C TYR A 18 2.91 12.40 14.40
N THR A 19 3.48 12.84 13.27
CA THR A 19 4.02 11.92 12.24
C THR A 19 5.44 11.51 12.58
N THR A 20 5.61 10.29 13.11
CA THR A 20 6.96 9.79 13.40
C THR A 20 7.76 9.55 12.12
N PRO A 21 9.10 9.67 12.16
CA PRO A 21 9.95 9.31 11.02
C PRO A 21 9.68 7.89 10.50
N SER A 22 9.38 6.94 11.39
CA SER A 22 8.99 5.57 11.01
C SER A 22 7.74 5.50 10.15
N LEU A 23 6.73 6.34 10.44
CA LEU A 23 5.50 6.40 9.66
C LEU A 23 5.74 7.11 8.32
N GLN A 24 6.57 8.15 8.30
CA GLN A 24 6.99 8.83 7.07
C GLN A 24 7.77 7.88 6.15
N PHE A 25 8.71 7.10 6.69
CA PHE A 25 9.41 6.06 5.91
C PHE A 25 8.44 5.01 5.38
N TYR A 26 7.48 4.57 6.20
CA TYR A 26 6.45 3.63 5.76
C TYR A 26 5.63 4.19 4.59
N TYR A 27 5.18 5.45 4.67
CA TYR A 27 4.50 6.11 3.57
C TYR A 27 5.39 6.29 2.34
N PHE A 28 6.66 6.62 2.53
CA PHE A 28 7.64 6.72 1.45
C PHE A 28 7.79 5.40 0.70
N TYR A 29 7.91 4.27 1.40
CA TYR A 29 7.98 2.95 0.77
C TYR A 29 6.70 2.58 0.03
N ILE A 30 5.54 2.93 0.58
CA ILE A 30 4.27 2.72 -0.11
C ILE A 30 4.20 3.56 -1.40
N TRP A 31 4.55 4.84 -1.33
CA TRP A 31 4.61 5.73 -2.49
C TRP A 31 5.58 5.23 -3.55
N LEU A 32 6.75 4.76 -3.12
CA LEU A 32 7.73 4.15 -4.00
C LEU A 32 7.16 2.90 -4.69
N ALA A 33 6.40 2.05 -3.97
CA ALA A 33 5.74 0.90 -4.58
C ALA A 33 4.67 1.30 -5.59
N ILE A 34 3.83 2.29 -5.27
CA ILE A 34 2.85 2.80 -6.22
C ILE A 34 3.54 3.33 -7.47
N PHE A 35 4.60 4.11 -7.30
CA PHE A 35 5.38 4.64 -8.40
C PHE A 35 5.97 3.52 -9.27
N VAL A 36 6.56 2.49 -8.65
CA VAL A 36 7.09 1.31 -9.35
C VAL A 36 5.97 0.59 -10.12
N ILE A 37 4.78 0.44 -9.55
CA ILE A 37 3.64 -0.18 -10.23
C ILE A 37 3.13 0.68 -11.38
N SER A 38 3.01 1.99 -11.20
CA SER A 38 2.60 2.91 -12.26
C SER A 38 3.60 2.96 -13.41
N CYS A 39 4.91 2.96 -13.11
CA CYS A 39 5.94 2.84 -14.14
C CYS A 39 5.86 1.50 -14.89
N PHE A 40 5.43 0.42 -14.24
CA PHE A 40 5.21 -0.85 -14.93
C PHE A 40 4.10 -0.75 -15.97
N ASP A 41 2.95 -0.22 -15.58
CA ASP A 41 1.82 -0.04 -16.49
C ASP A 41 2.17 0.90 -17.66
N GLU A 42 2.85 2.01 -17.38
CA GLU A 42 3.32 2.95 -18.42
C GLU A 42 4.35 2.31 -19.35
N ILE A 43 5.28 1.51 -18.83
CA ILE A 43 6.24 0.76 -19.65
C ILE A 43 5.46 -0.22 -20.55
N GLN A 44 4.50 -0.97 -20.02
CA GLN A 44 3.67 -1.87 -20.84
C GLN A 44 2.89 -1.10 -21.93
N ILE A 45 2.32 0.06 -21.61
CA ILE A 45 1.57 0.91 -22.56
C ILE A 45 2.51 1.51 -23.61
N SER A 46 3.67 2.02 -23.21
CA SER A 46 4.65 2.63 -24.14
C SER A 46 5.19 1.61 -25.15
N TYR A 47 5.23 0.33 -24.78
CA TYR A 47 5.62 -0.76 -25.68
C TYR A 47 4.46 -1.31 -26.52
N LEU A 48 3.20 -1.06 -26.15
CA LEU A 48 2.02 -1.49 -26.95
C LEU A 48 1.92 -0.82 -28.33
N GLY A 49 2.90 -0.02 -28.72
CA GLY A 49 3.38 -0.12 -30.09
C GLY A 49 4.08 1.12 -30.60
N HIS A 50 4.92 0.87 -31.60
CA HIS A 50 5.24 1.77 -32.69
C HIS A 50 6.37 2.77 -32.48
N LYS A 51 7.06 3.06 -33.60
CA LYS A 51 8.16 4.03 -33.67
C LYS A 51 7.77 5.46 -33.23
N THR A 52 6.49 5.73 -32.99
CA THR A 52 5.98 7.02 -32.47
C THR A 52 4.74 6.83 -31.58
N PRO A 53 4.56 7.69 -30.53
CA PRO A 53 3.40 7.65 -29.60
C PRO A 53 2.02 7.74 -30.27
N GLN A 54 1.94 8.33 -31.47
CA GLN A 54 0.69 8.53 -32.18
C GLN A 54 0.11 7.22 -32.74
N ALA A 55 0.97 6.30 -33.17
CA ALA A 55 0.53 5.01 -33.68
C ALA A 55 0.05 4.09 -32.54
N THR A 56 0.60 4.23 -31.33
CA THR A 56 0.11 3.56 -30.11
C THR A 56 -1.35 3.89 -29.84
N ILE A 57 -1.73 5.17 -29.97
CA ILE A 57 -3.12 5.62 -29.75
C ILE A 57 -4.04 5.04 -30.82
N HIS A 58 -3.61 4.98 -32.08
CA HIS A 58 -4.43 4.46 -33.17
C HIS A 58 -4.67 2.94 -33.04
N ALA A 59 -3.64 2.17 -32.67
CA ALA A 59 -3.78 0.74 -32.42
C ALA A 59 -4.59 0.45 -31.16
N LEU A 60 -4.45 1.26 -30.09
CA LEU A 60 -5.36 1.18 -28.95
C LEU A 60 -6.80 1.36 -29.43
N ILE A 61 -7.08 2.35 -30.27
CA ILE A 61 -8.42 2.60 -30.81
C ILE A 61 -8.92 1.43 -31.66
N GLU A 62 -8.06 0.82 -32.48
CA GLU A 62 -8.43 -0.32 -33.34
C GLU A 62 -8.65 -1.61 -32.54
N ASP A 63 -7.77 -1.94 -31.59
CA ASP A 63 -7.90 -3.14 -30.75
C ASP A 63 -9.01 -3.00 -29.71
N PHE A 64 -9.35 -1.77 -29.30
CA PHE A 64 -10.58 -1.44 -28.57
C PHE A 64 -11.85 -1.88 -29.32
N GLY A 65 -11.78 -2.13 -30.64
CA GLY A 65 -12.90 -2.70 -31.39
C GLY A 65 -13.15 -4.18 -31.08
N SER A 66 -12.18 -4.91 -30.50
CA SER A 66 -12.36 -6.32 -30.17
C SER A 66 -13.18 -6.48 -28.88
N THR A 67 -14.15 -7.39 -28.89
CA THR A 67 -15.08 -7.62 -27.77
C THR A 67 -14.37 -7.96 -26.47
N SER A 68 -13.20 -8.62 -26.54
CA SER A 68 -12.32 -8.89 -25.39
C SER A 68 -11.69 -7.63 -24.82
N SER A 69 -11.24 -6.71 -25.68
CA SER A 69 -10.63 -5.44 -25.27
C SER A 69 -11.65 -4.51 -24.61
N LEU A 70 -12.87 -4.39 -25.15
CA LEU A 70 -13.93 -3.59 -24.52
C LEU A 70 -14.27 -4.04 -23.11
N CYS A 71 -14.32 -5.34 -22.87
CA CYS A 71 -14.58 -5.89 -21.54
C CYS A 71 -13.41 -5.57 -20.60
N TYR A 72 -12.17 -5.76 -21.06
CA TYR A 72 -10.98 -5.42 -20.29
C TYR A 72 -10.91 -3.93 -19.96
N THR A 73 -11.14 -3.05 -20.92
CA THR A 73 -11.14 -1.59 -20.71
C THR A 73 -12.32 -1.17 -19.84
N ALA A 74 -13.51 -1.73 -20.01
CA ALA A 74 -14.64 -1.44 -19.12
C ALA A 74 -14.32 -1.88 -17.68
N CYS A 75 -13.78 -3.08 -17.49
CA CYS A 75 -13.31 -3.56 -16.19
C CYS A 75 -12.20 -2.66 -15.63
N PHE A 76 -11.25 -2.23 -16.46
CA PHE A 76 -10.17 -1.33 -16.08
C PHE A 76 -10.72 0.04 -15.67
N ILE A 77 -11.62 0.66 -16.44
CA ILE A 77 -12.26 1.94 -16.10
C ILE A 77 -13.10 1.80 -14.83
N VAL A 78 -13.83 0.71 -14.65
CA VAL A 78 -14.58 0.46 -13.41
C VAL A 78 -13.63 0.26 -12.22
N LEU A 79 -12.51 -0.44 -12.41
CA LEU A 79 -11.50 -0.67 -11.37
C LEU A 79 -10.64 0.57 -11.07
N VAL A 80 -10.34 1.40 -12.05
CA VAL A 80 -9.41 2.54 -11.95
C VAL A 80 -10.15 3.85 -11.71
N CYS A 81 -11.37 4.02 -12.23
CA CYS A 81 -12.18 5.21 -11.99
C CYS A 81 -13.32 4.92 -11.00
N GLY A 82 -14.02 3.81 -11.18
CA GLY A 82 -15.13 3.42 -10.30
C GLY A 82 -14.68 3.16 -8.87
N VAL A 83 -13.55 2.46 -8.67
CA VAL A 83 -12.99 2.24 -7.33
C VAL A 83 -12.60 3.56 -6.70
N PRO A 84 -11.76 4.46 -7.24
CA PRO A 84 -11.43 5.71 -6.55
C PRO A 84 -12.61 6.64 -6.29
N VAL A 85 -13.62 6.70 -7.19
CA VAL A 85 -14.84 7.50 -6.95
C VAL A 85 -15.67 6.88 -5.82
N ALA A 86 -15.92 5.57 -5.87
CA ALA A 86 -16.58 4.86 -4.78
C ALA A 86 -15.78 4.97 -3.48
N MET A 87 -14.44 4.93 -3.56
CA MET A 87 -13.54 5.10 -2.42
C MET A 87 -13.63 6.51 -1.86
N ASN A 88 -13.74 7.55 -2.67
CA ASN A 88 -13.94 8.92 -2.20
C ASN A 88 -15.30 9.07 -1.50
N LEU A 89 -16.36 8.47 -2.05
CA LEU A 89 -17.70 8.47 -1.43
C LEU A 89 -17.69 7.70 -0.10
N ILE A 90 -17.08 6.52 -0.06
CA ILE A 90 -16.93 5.70 1.15
C ILE A 90 -15.96 6.38 2.12
N VAL A 91 -14.95 7.12 1.67
CA VAL A 91 -14.07 7.94 2.54
C VAL A 91 -14.89 9.00 3.22
N LYS A 92 -15.68 9.76 2.48
CA LYS A 92 -16.58 10.80 3.00
C LYS A 92 -17.63 10.24 3.96
N PHE A 93 -18.05 8.99 3.77
CA PHE A 93 -18.95 8.31 4.68
C PHE A 93 -18.25 7.75 5.93
N ILE A 94 -17.04 7.21 5.78
CA ILE A 94 -16.26 6.57 6.86
C ILE A 94 -15.50 7.58 7.73
N THR A 95 -15.21 8.80 7.28
CA THR A 95 -14.66 9.86 8.17
C THR A 95 -15.55 10.12 9.39
N ARG A 96 -16.82 9.68 9.37
CA ARG A 96 -17.68 9.64 10.57
C ARG A 96 -17.31 8.57 11.61
N LYS A 97 -16.59 7.51 11.22
CA LYS A 97 -16.13 6.45 12.14
C LYS A 97 -14.79 6.87 12.74
N GLN A 98 -14.76 6.98 14.07
CA GLN A 98 -13.54 7.19 14.84
C GLN A 98 -12.46 6.18 14.42
N TYR A 99 -11.24 6.69 14.25
CA TYR A 99 -10.10 5.84 13.93
C TYR A 99 -9.78 4.99 15.16
N THR A 100 -9.94 3.66 15.04
CA THR A 100 -9.69 2.72 16.14
C THR A 100 -8.34 2.04 15.99
N ILE A 101 -7.78 1.58 17.10
CA ILE A 101 -6.55 0.78 17.09
C ILE A 101 -6.67 -0.49 16.23
N LYS A 102 -7.85 -1.13 16.20
CA LYS A 102 -8.12 -2.27 15.31
C LYS A 102 -7.95 -1.88 13.85
N SER A 103 -8.46 -0.71 13.45
CA SER A 103 -8.28 -0.18 12.10
C SER A 103 -6.80 0.07 11.79
N PHE A 104 -6.05 0.63 12.74
CA PHE A 104 -4.60 0.85 12.64
C PHE A 104 -3.84 -0.44 12.34
N CYS A 105 -4.08 -1.51 13.10
CA CYS A 105 -3.40 -2.80 12.90
C CYS A 105 -3.82 -3.48 11.60
N VAL A 106 -5.13 -3.55 11.34
CA VAL A 106 -5.69 -4.22 10.15
C VAL A 106 -5.15 -3.62 8.85
N LYS A 107 -4.98 -2.29 8.75
CA LYS A 107 -4.40 -1.66 7.56
C LYS A 107 -2.97 -2.16 7.28
N ARG A 108 -2.14 -2.30 8.31
CA ARG A 108 -0.74 -2.73 8.19
C ARG A 108 -0.64 -4.20 7.81
N TYR A 109 -1.46 -5.06 8.43
CA TYR A 109 -1.55 -6.48 8.05
C TYR A 109 -1.97 -6.64 6.60
N LEU A 110 -3.06 -5.99 6.20
CA LEU A 110 -3.58 -6.10 4.84
C LEU A 110 -2.62 -5.54 3.79
N THR A 111 -1.88 -4.48 4.10
CA THR A 111 -0.85 -3.94 3.21
C THR A 111 0.27 -4.97 3.01
N ALA A 112 0.80 -5.54 4.10
CA ALA A 112 1.82 -6.59 4.02
C ALA A 112 1.35 -7.82 3.22
N VAL A 113 0.11 -8.28 3.47
CA VAL A 113 -0.49 -9.40 2.71
C VAL A 113 -0.58 -9.08 1.23
N GLY A 114 -1.00 -7.86 0.86
CA GLY A 114 -1.05 -7.44 -0.54
C GLY A 114 0.32 -7.47 -1.22
N PHE A 115 1.38 -7.03 -0.54
CA PHE A 115 2.75 -7.11 -1.07
C PHE A 115 3.26 -8.54 -1.19
N VAL A 116 2.95 -9.41 -0.23
CA VAL A 116 3.26 -10.85 -0.33
C VAL A 116 2.54 -11.47 -1.53
N PHE A 117 1.26 -11.14 -1.72
CA PHE A 117 0.49 -11.58 -2.87
C PHE A 117 1.09 -11.12 -4.19
N LEU A 118 1.50 -9.85 -4.31
CA LEU A 118 2.15 -9.35 -5.53
C LEU A 118 3.47 -10.09 -5.83
N ASN A 119 4.26 -10.38 -4.81
CA ASN A 119 5.50 -11.15 -4.96
C ASN A 119 5.26 -12.58 -5.49
N ILE A 120 4.09 -13.15 -5.28
CA ILE A 120 3.71 -14.47 -5.78
C ILE A 120 3.02 -14.37 -7.15
N LEU A 121 2.13 -13.40 -7.32
CA LEU A 121 1.31 -13.26 -8.52
C LEU A 121 2.13 -12.78 -9.73
N LEU A 122 3.06 -11.85 -9.55
CA LEU A 122 3.91 -11.35 -10.65
C LEU A 122 4.74 -12.46 -11.33
N PRO A 123 5.54 -13.28 -10.61
CA PRO A 123 6.23 -14.41 -11.23
C PRO A 123 5.25 -15.50 -11.68
N GLY A 124 4.13 -15.68 -10.98
CA GLY A 124 3.09 -16.63 -11.36
C GLY A 124 2.48 -16.29 -12.72
N LYS A 125 2.23 -15.01 -13.00
CA LYS A 125 1.74 -14.51 -14.30
C LYS A 125 2.70 -14.89 -15.41
N ILE A 126 3.99 -14.67 -15.17
CA ILE A 126 5.05 -14.97 -16.13
C ILE A 126 5.07 -16.45 -16.50
N ILE A 127 5.04 -17.35 -15.50
CA ILE A 127 5.02 -18.80 -15.75
C ILE A 127 3.71 -19.19 -16.47
N ALA A 128 2.58 -18.62 -16.04
CA ALA A 128 1.29 -18.89 -16.68
C ALA A 128 1.25 -18.46 -18.14
N VAL A 129 1.87 -17.34 -18.51
CA VAL A 129 1.95 -16.88 -19.91
C VAL A 129 2.61 -17.92 -20.81
N LEU A 130 3.62 -18.64 -20.32
CA LEU A 130 4.35 -19.66 -21.10
C LEU A 130 3.53 -20.93 -21.35
N TYR A 131 2.63 -21.30 -20.44
CA TYR A 131 1.99 -22.63 -20.46
C TYR A 131 0.46 -22.60 -20.55
N PHE A 132 -0.19 -21.52 -20.11
CA PHE A 132 -1.63 -21.47 -19.86
C PHE A 132 -2.23 -20.10 -20.21
N SER A 133 -2.70 -19.95 -21.45
CA SER A 133 -3.32 -18.70 -21.94
C SER A 133 -4.50 -18.22 -21.08
N TRP A 134 -5.36 -19.13 -20.61
CA TRP A 134 -6.49 -18.78 -19.73
C TRP A 134 -6.05 -18.33 -18.34
N ALA A 135 -4.96 -18.91 -17.80
CA ALA A 135 -4.46 -18.56 -16.47
C ALA A 135 -3.82 -17.17 -16.46
N LYS A 136 -3.19 -16.75 -17.56
CA LYS A 136 -2.66 -15.39 -17.74
C LYS A 136 -3.70 -14.33 -17.42
N GLU A 137 -4.89 -14.42 -18.02
CA GLU A 137 -5.95 -13.41 -17.86
C GLU A 137 -6.49 -13.37 -16.42
N MET A 138 -6.65 -14.55 -15.80
CA MET A 138 -7.08 -14.66 -14.41
C MET A 138 -6.06 -14.07 -13.44
N ILE A 139 -4.77 -14.36 -13.62
CA ILE A 139 -3.71 -13.82 -12.77
C ILE A 139 -3.58 -12.31 -12.97
N GLN A 140 -3.72 -11.82 -14.21
CA GLN A 140 -3.72 -10.38 -14.49
C GLN A 140 -4.84 -9.66 -13.73
N LEU A 141 -6.05 -10.21 -13.72
CA LEU A 141 -7.17 -9.66 -12.96
C LEU A 141 -6.86 -9.62 -11.44
N LEU A 142 -6.24 -10.68 -10.90
CA LEU A 142 -5.84 -10.72 -9.50
C LEU A 142 -4.75 -9.68 -9.17
N ILE A 143 -3.76 -9.50 -10.05
CA ILE A 143 -2.73 -8.47 -9.91
C ILE A 143 -3.40 -7.09 -9.89
N GLN A 144 -4.25 -6.78 -10.86
CA GLN A 144 -4.94 -5.49 -10.94
C GLN A 144 -5.80 -5.22 -9.70
N SER A 145 -6.57 -6.21 -9.26
CA SER A 145 -7.38 -6.12 -8.04
C SER A 145 -6.51 -5.84 -6.80
N THR A 146 -5.37 -6.53 -6.69
CA THR A 146 -4.42 -6.34 -5.59
C THR A 146 -3.79 -4.94 -5.62
N ILE A 147 -3.43 -4.45 -6.79
CA ILE A 147 -2.91 -3.08 -6.99
C ILE A 147 -3.97 -2.05 -6.58
N CYS A 148 -5.19 -2.14 -7.10
CA CYS A 148 -6.29 -1.25 -6.72
C CYS A 148 -6.57 -1.28 -5.22
N PHE A 149 -6.51 -2.45 -4.61
CA PHE A 149 -6.64 -2.61 -3.16
C PHE A 149 -5.51 -1.91 -2.40
N LEU A 150 -4.26 -2.08 -2.81
CA LEU A 150 -3.10 -1.41 -2.19
C LEU A 150 -3.15 0.10 -2.38
N LEU A 151 -3.52 0.59 -3.56
CA LEU A 151 -3.76 2.01 -3.83
C LEU A 151 -4.83 2.57 -2.88
N TYR A 152 -5.95 1.88 -2.74
CA TYR A 152 -6.99 2.28 -1.80
C TYR A 152 -6.49 2.31 -0.36
N LYS A 153 -5.79 1.27 0.07
CA LYS A 153 -5.24 1.21 1.43
C LYS A 153 -4.23 2.32 1.67
N THR A 154 -3.44 2.67 0.66
CA THR A 154 -2.52 3.80 0.70
C THR A 154 -3.26 5.11 0.87
N LEU A 155 -4.29 5.38 0.07
CA LEU A 155 -5.09 6.59 0.20
C LEU A 155 -5.73 6.67 1.59
N ARG A 156 -6.23 5.55 2.11
CA ARG A 156 -6.75 5.44 3.49
C ARG A 156 -5.70 5.64 4.57
N LEU A 157 -4.46 5.33 4.28
CA LEU A 157 -3.30 5.49 5.14
C LEU A 157 -2.82 6.93 5.13
N LEU A 158 -2.86 7.62 3.99
CA LEU A 158 -2.62 9.06 3.89
C LEU A 158 -3.66 9.85 4.66
N LEU A 159 -4.94 9.51 4.52
CA LEU A 159 -6.01 10.13 5.30
C LEU A 159 -5.90 9.90 6.81
N GLU A 160 -5.05 8.98 7.28
CA GLU A 160 -4.76 8.78 8.70
C GLU A 160 -4.18 10.05 9.36
N THR A 161 -3.49 10.88 8.58
CA THR A 161 -2.93 12.15 9.06
C THR A 161 -4.00 13.20 9.33
N GLU A 162 -5.22 13.00 8.81
CA GLU A 162 -6.35 13.92 8.97
C GLU A 162 -7.21 13.60 10.20
N PHE A 163 -7.02 12.43 10.80
CA PHE A 163 -7.84 12.03 11.96
C PHE A 163 -7.33 12.67 13.24
N PRO A 164 -8.23 12.97 14.20
CA PRO A 164 -7.85 13.69 15.39
C PRO A 164 -7.01 12.85 16.35
N ILE A 165 -7.03 11.52 16.24
CA ILE A 165 -6.25 10.57 17.06
C ILE A 165 -5.30 9.79 16.16
N HIS A 166 -4.02 9.81 16.52
CA HIS A 166 -2.97 9.04 15.85
C HIS A 166 -2.41 7.97 16.78
N TYR A 167 -2.28 6.76 16.26
CA TYR A 167 -1.65 5.64 16.95
C TYR A 167 -0.22 5.45 16.47
N ARG A 168 0.63 4.93 17.36
CA ARG A 168 2.05 4.67 17.11
C ARG A 168 2.43 3.32 17.70
N LEU A 169 3.23 2.57 16.96
CA LEU A 169 3.84 1.34 17.45
C LEU A 169 4.75 1.66 18.63
N SER A 170 4.73 0.82 19.66
CA SER A 170 5.66 0.96 20.77
C SER A 170 7.10 0.78 20.29
N LYS A 171 8.01 1.63 20.78
CA LYS A 171 9.45 1.52 20.51
C LYS A 171 10.07 0.27 21.15
N THR A 172 9.41 -0.32 22.15
CA THR A 172 9.90 -1.52 22.84
C THR A 172 9.51 -2.81 22.12
N THR A 173 8.53 -2.76 21.20
CA THR A 173 8.11 -3.95 20.46
C THR A 173 9.19 -4.40 19.49
N LYS A 174 9.49 -5.70 19.53
CA LYS A 174 10.48 -6.34 18.66
C LYS A 174 9.82 -7.46 17.87
N ILE A 175 10.31 -7.72 16.67
CA ILE A 175 9.95 -8.93 15.93
C ILE A 175 10.67 -10.15 16.50
N THR A 176 9.98 -11.28 16.54
CA THR A 176 10.50 -12.53 17.08
C THR A 176 11.53 -13.17 16.13
N MET A 177 12.36 -14.08 16.64
CA MET A 177 13.32 -14.80 15.80
C MET A 177 12.65 -15.61 14.68
N PRO A 178 11.55 -16.34 14.92
CA PRO A 178 10.81 -17.01 13.84
C PRO A 178 10.31 -16.05 12.75
N GLN A 179 9.83 -14.85 13.13
CA GLN A 179 9.39 -13.84 12.15
C GLN A 179 10.55 -13.31 11.31
N LYS A 180 11.74 -13.09 11.92
CA LYS A 180 12.95 -12.71 11.17
C LYS A 180 13.35 -13.77 10.17
N LEU A 181 13.35 -15.04 10.59
CA LEU A 181 13.65 -16.17 9.74
C LEU A 181 12.63 -16.27 8.59
N PHE A 182 11.35 -16.09 8.87
CA PHE A 182 10.30 -16.06 7.85
C PHE A 182 10.53 -14.96 6.81
N ILE A 183 10.79 -13.71 7.23
CA ILE A 183 11.07 -12.60 6.30
C ILE A 183 12.29 -12.93 5.43
N THR A 184 13.36 -13.41 6.06
CA THR A 184 14.61 -13.75 5.37
C THR A 184 14.40 -14.86 4.36
N PHE A 185 13.71 -15.93 4.77
CA PHE A 185 13.40 -17.06 3.91
C PHE A 185 12.49 -16.67 2.75
N PHE A 186 11.40 -15.93 3.02
CA PHE A 186 10.48 -15.44 1.99
C PHE A 186 11.20 -14.57 0.96
N LEU A 187 12.05 -13.65 1.41
CA LEU A 187 12.83 -12.77 0.56
C LEU A 187 13.85 -13.55 -0.28
N ALA A 188 14.56 -14.50 0.34
CA ALA A 188 15.57 -15.32 -0.33
C ALA A 188 14.94 -16.23 -1.39
N VAL A 189 13.83 -16.91 -1.06
CA VAL A 189 13.10 -17.76 -2.00
C VAL A 189 12.55 -16.93 -3.15
N SER A 190 11.82 -15.85 -2.86
CA SER A 190 11.25 -14.98 -3.90
C SER A 190 12.35 -14.38 -4.78
N GLY A 191 13.45 -13.91 -4.18
CA GLY A 191 14.60 -13.37 -4.90
C GLY A 191 15.28 -14.40 -5.80
N ALA A 192 15.54 -15.61 -5.28
CA ALA A 192 16.09 -16.71 -6.07
C ALA A 192 15.15 -17.12 -7.21
N SER A 193 13.84 -17.14 -6.97
CA SER A 193 12.84 -17.38 -8.02
C SER A 193 12.88 -16.30 -9.10
N PHE A 194 12.98 -15.02 -8.74
CA PHE A 194 13.09 -13.94 -9.73
C PHE A 194 14.38 -14.02 -10.55
N ILE A 195 15.51 -14.33 -9.90
CA ILE A 195 16.79 -14.55 -10.58
C ILE A 195 16.67 -15.73 -11.55
N GLY A 196 16.14 -16.87 -11.09
CA GLY A 196 15.96 -18.07 -11.92
C GLY A 196 15.08 -17.80 -13.14
N ILE A 197 13.95 -17.11 -12.94
CA ILE A 197 13.05 -16.72 -14.04
C ILE A 197 13.77 -15.74 -14.99
N SER A 198 14.61 -14.83 -14.50
CA SER A 198 15.32 -13.85 -15.36
C SER A 198 16.27 -14.46 -16.40
N PHE A 199 16.61 -15.75 -16.27
CA PHE A 199 17.43 -16.52 -17.21
C PHE A 199 16.63 -17.27 -18.28
N ILE A 200 15.30 -17.22 -18.26
CA ILE A 200 14.50 -17.79 -19.35
C ILE A 200 14.80 -17.02 -20.63
N ASN A 201 15.09 -17.77 -21.71
CA ASN A 201 15.39 -17.18 -23.01
C ASN A 201 14.15 -16.47 -23.58
N LEU A 202 14.32 -15.24 -24.06
CA LEU A 202 13.24 -14.44 -24.63
C LEU A 202 12.68 -15.05 -25.93
N ASP A 203 13.45 -15.87 -26.64
CA ASP A 203 13.02 -16.58 -27.84
C ASP A 203 11.87 -17.58 -27.59
N GLN A 204 11.57 -17.89 -26.32
CA GLN A 204 10.40 -18.71 -25.96
C GLN A 204 9.08 -17.96 -26.10
N PHE A 205 9.11 -16.63 -26.16
CA PHE A 205 7.92 -15.82 -26.36
C PHE A 205 7.70 -15.62 -27.86
N THR A 206 6.52 -16.01 -28.34
CA THR A 206 6.12 -15.79 -29.74
C THR A 206 5.96 -14.31 -30.07
N ASP A 207 5.72 -13.49 -29.04
CA ASP A 207 5.52 -12.05 -29.13
C ASP A 207 6.68 -11.34 -28.43
N GLU A 208 7.44 -10.54 -29.19
CA GLU A 208 8.55 -9.73 -28.71
C GLU A 208 8.12 -8.79 -27.58
N TYR A 209 6.88 -8.27 -27.61
CA TYR A 209 6.34 -7.41 -26.56
C TYR A 209 6.14 -8.17 -25.26
N VAL A 210 5.67 -9.41 -25.33
CA VAL A 210 5.54 -10.28 -24.15
C VAL A 210 6.91 -10.62 -23.60
N GLY A 211 7.89 -10.89 -24.45
CA GLY A 211 9.29 -11.11 -24.05
C GLY A 211 9.92 -9.89 -23.37
N LEU A 212 9.65 -8.68 -23.87
CA LEU A 212 10.16 -7.45 -23.28
C LEU A 212 9.47 -7.11 -21.96
N ALA A 213 8.14 -7.24 -21.89
CA ALA A 213 7.39 -7.13 -20.65
C ALA A 213 7.92 -8.12 -19.60
N PHE A 214 8.20 -9.35 -20.00
CA PHE A 214 8.84 -10.36 -19.19
C PHE A 214 10.22 -9.90 -18.68
N TYR A 215 11.08 -9.38 -19.56
CA TYR A 215 12.40 -8.88 -19.22
C TYR A 215 12.34 -7.83 -18.11
N TYR A 216 11.48 -6.82 -18.26
CA TYR A 216 11.38 -5.76 -17.26
C TYR A 216 10.73 -6.22 -15.96
N THR A 217 9.67 -7.03 -16.06
CA THR A 217 8.96 -7.56 -14.88
C THR A 217 9.91 -8.34 -14.00
N THR A 218 10.65 -9.28 -14.59
CA THR A 218 11.52 -10.20 -13.85
C THR A 218 12.76 -9.52 -13.28
N ARG A 219 13.38 -8.61 -14.05
CA ARG A 219 14.68 -8.02 -13.69
C ARG A 219 14.60 -6.76 -12.84
N TYR A 220 13.50 -6.02 -12.90
CA TYR A 220 13.36 -4.74 -12.19
C TYR A 220 12.17 -4.73 -11.25
N PHE A 221 10.96 -5.01 -11.76
CA PHE A 221 9.74 -4.82 -10.98
C PHE A 221 9.59 -5.85 -9.86
N CYS A 222 9.78 -7.14 -10.15
CA CYS A 222 9.73 -8.19 -9.13
C CYS A 222 10.76 -7.94 -8.00
N PRO A 223 12.05 -7.69 -8.30
CA PRO A 223 13.02 -7.33 -7.27
C PRO A 223 12.64 -6.07 -6.47
N ALA A 224 12.14 -5.02 -7.12
CA ALA A 224 11.72 -3.81 -6.44
C ALA A 224 10.55 -4.07 -5.47
N ILE A 225 9.52 -4.79 -5.92
CA ILE A 225 8.37 -5.17 -5.10
C ILE A 225 8.79 -6.09 -3.94
N ASN A 226 9.76 -6.97 -4.15
CA ASN A 226 10.31 -7.82 -3.09
C ASN A 226 11.02 -7.01 -2.00
N ILE A 227 11.84 -6.03 -2.39
CA ILE A 227 12.54 -5.14 -1.47
C ILE A 227 11.52 -4.29 -0.70
N ILE A 228 10.52 -3.74 -1.39
CA ILE A 228 9.50 -2.89 -0.75
C ILE A 228 8.59 -3.70 0.19
N ALA A 229 8.40 -5.00 -0.05
CA ALA A 229 7.64 -5.86 0.86
C ALA A 229 8.29 -5.99 2.24
N ILE A 230 9.62 -5.87 2.36
CA ILE A 230 10.37 -6.02 3.62
C ILE A 230 9.84 -5.08 4.72
N PRO A 231 9.85 -3.74 4.55
CA PRO A 231 9.33 -2.83 5.58
C PRO A 231 7.84 -3.05 5.86
N MET A 232 7.05 -3.48 4.88
CA MET A 232 5.61 -3.72 5.06
C MET A 232 5.37 -4.91 5.98
N ILE A 233 6.03 -6.04 5.70
CA ILE A 233 5.95 -7.26 6.51
C ILE A 233 6.53 -6.99 7.91
N TYR A 234 7.64 -6.26 8.00
CA TYR A 234 8.25 -5.89 9.28
C TYR A 234 7.29 -5.08 10.16
N VAL A 235 6.65 -4.04 9.61
CA VAL A 235 5.68 -3.21 10.33
C VAL A 235 4.43 -4.00 10.71
N ALA A 236 3.99 -4.93 9.87
CA ALA A 236 2.91 -5.85 10.20
C ALA A 236 3.28 -6.74 11.40
N PHE A 237 4.47 -7.33 11.44
CA PHE A 237 4.87 -8.13 12.61
C PHE A 237 5.07 -7.30 13.87
N LEU A 238 5.55 -6.06 13.76
CA LEU A 238 5.58 -5.15 14.90
C LEU A 238 4.16 -4.91 15.43
N ALA A 239 3.21 -4.59 14.56
CA ALA A 239 1.81 -4.39 14.98
C ALA A 239 1.22 -5.65 15.63
N TYR A 240 1.61 -6.84 15.15
CA TYR A 240 1.15 -8.11 15.71
C TYR A 240 1.72 -8.38 17.11
N ASN A 241 2.98 -8.05 17.34
CA ASN A 241 3.65 -8.27 18.63
C ASN A 241 3.45 -7.12 19.62
N SER A 242 2.79 -6.03 19.23
CA SER A 242 2.58 -4.88 20.10
C SER A 242 1.45 -5.17 21.09
N GLU A 243 1.81 -5.36 22.35
CA GLU A 243 0.88 -5.38 23.49
C GLU A 243 0.36 -3.97 23.82
N GLU A 244 1.14 -2.95 23.44
CA GLU A 244 0.90 -1.55 23.75
C GLU A 244 1.09 -0.67 22.52
N PHE A 245 0.18 0.27 22.31
CA PHE A 245 0.26 1.30 21.28
C PHE A 245 0.17 2.67 21.90
N ALA A 246 1.14 3.53 21.63
CA ALA A 246 1.01 4.92 22.04
C ALA A 246 -0.06 5.60 21.18
N PHE A 247 -0.87 6.46 21.77
CA PHE A 247 -1.79 7.32 21.02
C PHE A 247 -1.64 8.77 21.46
N SER A 248 -1.94 9.68 20.54
CA SER A 248 -1.97 11.12 20.81
C SER A 248 -2.94 11.79 19.87
N GLY A 249 -3.71 12.75 20.37
CA GLY A 249 -4.71 13.40 19.54
C GLY A 249 -5.71 14.24 20.32
N LYS A 250 -6.64 14.87 19.62
CA LYS A 250 -7.80 15.53 20.24
C LYS A 250 -8.92 14.51 20.40
N GLU A 251 -9.42 14.36 21.62
CA GLU A 251 -10.60 13.52 21.84
C GLU A 251 -11.80 14.16 21.12
N PRO A 252 -12.55 13.40 20.29
CA PRO A 252 -13.68 13.96 19.55
C PRO A 252 -14.79 14.53 20.44
N THR A 253 -14.97 13.96 21.64
CA THR A 253 -16.07 14.32 22.56
C THR A 253 -15.75 15.55 23.39
N SER A 254 -14.58 15.57 24.05
CA SER A 254 -14.20 16.67 24.94
C SER A 254 -13.41 17.79 24.24
N GLY A 255 -12.88 17.52 23.04
CA GLY A 255 -11.93 18.41 22.35
C GLY A 255 -10.58 18.52 23.05
N ARG A 256 -10.38 17.86 24.20
CA ARG A 256 -9.12 17.89 24.95
C ARG A 256 -8.06 17.11 24.21
N PHE A 257 -6.83 17.60 24.32
CA PHE A 257 -5.68 16.87 23.86
C PHE A 257 -5.39 15.72 24.82
N TRP A 258 -5.35 14.51 24.28
CA TRP A 258 -5.16 13.28 25.00
C TRP A 258 -3.92 12.57 24.46
N TYR A 259 -3.03 12.13 25.34
CA TYR A 259 -1.97 11.21 25.02
C TYR A 259 -1.92 10.10 26.05
N GLY A 260 -1.52 8.92 25.61
CA GLY A 260 -1.51 7.76 26.48
C GLY A 260 -1.10 6.51 25.75
N VAL A 261 -1.44 5.38 26.36
CA VAL A 261 -1.15 4.06 25.83
C VAL A 261 -2.44 3.27 25.75
N CYS A 262 -2.64 2.62 24.61
CA CYS A 262 -3.70 1.67 24.37
C CYS A 262 -3.14 0.27 24.65
N ARG A 263 -3.71 -0.45 25.62
CA ARG A 263 -3.26 -1.78 26.04
C ARG A 263 -4.38 -2.79 25.87
N TRP A 264 -4.02 -4.02 25.52
CA TRP A 264 -5.01 -5.10 25.43
C TRP A 264 -5.41 -5.55 26.84
N ASN A 265 -6.70 -5.46 27.15
CA ASN A 265 -7.24 -5.96 28.41
C ASN A 265 -7.78 -7.38 28.18
N GLU A 266 -7.03 -8.39 28.62
CA GLU A 266 -7.39 -9.81 28.45
C GLU A 266 -8.72 -10.17 29.11
N LYS A 267 -9.09 -9.50 30.22
CA LYS A 267 -10.34 -9.78 30.94
C LYS A 267 -11.57 -9.29 30.17
N LEU A 268 -11.44 -8.14 29.50
CA LEU A 268 -12.54 -7.55 28.72
C LEU A 268 -12.53 -8.01 27.25
N GLY A 269 -11.39 -8.50 26.75
CA GLY A 269 -11.22 -8.82 25.33
C GLY A 269 -11.26 -7.57 24.44
N GLU A 270 -10.86 -6.42 24.98
CA GLU A 270 -10.92 -5.12 24.33
C GLU A 270 -9.66 -4.29 24.59
N TRP A 271 -9.45 -3.28 23.75
CA TRP A 271 -8.35 -2.33 23.87
C TRP A 271 -8.74 -1.20 24.82
N GLU A 272 -8.03 -1.09 25.93
CA GLU A 272 -8.25 -0.07 26.96
C GLU A 272 -7.31 1.12 26.75
N HIS A 273 -7.86 2.34 26.80
CA HIS A 273 -7.08 3.57 26.69
C HIS A 273 -6.69 4.04 28.09
N VAL A 274 -5.40 3.97 28.40
CA VAL A 274 -4.84 4.45 29.66
C VAL A 274 -4.24 5.82 29.42
N GLU A 275 -4.88 6.87 29.95
CA GLU A 275 -4.32 8.22 29.90
C GLU A 275 -3.03 8.25 30.71
N THR A 276 -1.96 8.81 30.14
CA THR A 276 -0.89 9.31 30.98
C THR A 276 -1.40 10.68 31.45
N ILE A 277 -1.83 10.77 32.71
CA ILE A 277 -2.31 12.03 33.30
C ILE A 277 -1.30 13.12 32.90
N PRO A 278 -1.70 14.18 32.19
CA PRO A 278 -0.81 15.32 32.03
C PRO A 278 -0.54 15.81 33.44
N GLU A 279 0.71 15.63 33.90
CA GLU A 279 1.22 16.40 35.03
C GLU A 279 0.76 17.83 34.78
N LYS A 280 -0.16 18.26 35.65
CA LYS A 280 -0.73 19.59 35.64
C LYS A 280 0.48 20.51 35.53
N PRO A 281 0.62 21.34 34.47
CA PRO A 281 1.82 22.14 34.30
C PRO A 281 1.99 22.99 35.55
N GLU A 282 3.04 22.71 36.31
CA GLU A 282 3.38 23.38 37.57
C GLU A 282 3.58 24.89 37.39
N SER A 283 3.61 25.38 36.15
CA SER A 283 3.79 26.80 35.79
C SER A 283 2.53 27.68 35.87
N LEU A 284 1.48 27.28 36.59
CA LEU A 284 0.33 28.14 36.88
C LEU A 284 0.05 28.28 38.39
N VAL A 285 1.04 27.98 39.22
CA VAL A 285 1.12 28.58 40.56
C VAL A 285 1.68 29.98 40.34
N LEU A 286 0.76 30.93 40.15
CA LEU A 286 1.06 32.35 40.21
C LEU A 286 1.57 32.64 41.63
N ASP A 287 2.87 32.92 41.73
CA ASP A 287 3.45 33.59 42.89
C ASP A 287 2.69 34.92 43.10
N VAL A 288 2.02 35.01 44.25
CA VAL A 288 1.68 36.27 44.92
C VAL A 288 2.70 36.48 46.02
#